data_AF-A0A1G2IXQ7-F1
#
_entry.id   AF-A0A1G2IXQ7-F1
#
_cell.length_a   1.000
_cell.length_b   1.000
_cell.length_c   1.000
_cell.angle_alpha   90.00
_cell.angle_beta   90.00
_cell.angle_gamma   90.00
#
_symmetry.space_group_name_H-M   'P 1'
#
loop_
_entity.id
_entity.type
_entity.pdbx_description
1 polymer ?
#
loop_
_entity_poly.entity_id
_entity_poly.type
_entity_poly.pdbx_seq_one_letter_code
_entity_poly.pdbx_strand_id
1 'polypeptide(L)'
;MTINIKEKALINFKKAQSLLIKIAGMTQNNEYCMDIMQQNLAVIGLLRSAHEMLMENHLNSCFKNAMSSKNEKKKKEMTNEILKVTKLFNK
;
A
#
# COMPACT_ATOMS: atom_id res chain seq x y z
N MET A 1 -21.30 -5.55 8.88
CA MET A 1 -20.96 -4.33 8.14
C MET A 1 -19.65 -4.60 7.40
N THR A 2 -19.70 -4.82 6.09
CA THR A 2 -18.52 -5.20 5.29
C THR A 2 -17.64 -3.97 5.15
N ILE A 3 -16.58 -3.88 5.95
CA ILE A 3 -15.64 -2.75 5.87
C ILE A 3 -15.01 -2.77 4.48
N ASN A 4 -15.16 -1.66 3.74
CA ASN A 4 -14.60 -1.50 2.40
C ASN A 4 -13.06 -1.53 2.48
N ILE A 5 -12.40 -2.39 1.69
CA ILE A 5 -10.95 -2.56 1.72
C ILE A 5 -10.22 -1.23 1.42
N LYS A 6 -10.78 -0.38 0.57
CA LYS A 6 -10.23 0.96 0.29
C LYS A 6 -10.29 1.88 1.50
N GLU A 7 -11.32 1.77 2.35
CA GLU A 7 -11.41 2.54 3.60
C GLU A 7 -10.35 2.10 4.60
N LYS A 8 -10.06 0.79 4.71
CA LYS A 8 -8.97 0.29 5.55
C LYS A 8 -7.60 0.80 5.07
N ALA A 9 -7.35 0.76 3.76
CA ALA A 9 -6.13 1.31 3.17
C ALA A 9 -6.02 2.82 3.45
N LEU A 10 -7.12 3.57 3.34
CA LEU A 10 -7.16 5.00 3.67
C LEU A 10 -6.84 5.27 5.14
N ILE A 11 -7.35 4.45 6.07
CA ILE A 11 -7.02 4.56 7.50
C ILE A 11 -5.51 4.36 7.70
N ASN A 12 -4.90 3.38 7.05
CA ASN A 12 -3.45 3.16 7.14
C ASN A 12 -2.65 4.35 6.57
N PHE A 13 -3.07 4.93 5.45
CA PHE A 13 -2.44 6.13 4.91
C PHE A 13 -2.55 7.33 5.86
N LYS A 14 -3.71 7.55 6.48
CA LYS A 14 -3.88 8.62 7.48
C LYS A 14 -2.98 8.41 8.69
N LYS A 15 -2.90 7.18 9.21
CA LYS A 15 -1.97 6.83 10.31
C LYS A 15 -0.51 7.09 9.92
N ALA A 16 -0.11 6.65 8.73
CA ALA A 16 1.24 6.87 8.21
C ALA A 16 1.57 8.36 8.09
N GLN A 17 0.64 9.17 7.58
CA GLN A 17 0.78 10.62 7.51
C GLN A 17 0.97 11.25 8.90
N SER A 18 0.14 10.89 9.89
CA SER A 18 0.29 11.40 11.25
C SER A 18 1.63 11.02 11.90
N LEU A 19 2.09 9.79 11.68
CA LEU A 19 3.41 9.35 12.17
C LEU A 19 4.56 10.10 11.48
N LEU A 20 4.47 10.36 10.17
CA LEU A 20 5.48 11.13 9.44
C LEU A 20 5.62 12.56 9.97
N ILE A 21 4.50 13.22 10.31
CA ILE A 21 4.52 14.54 10.96
C ILE A 21 5.28 14.48 12.28
N LYS A 22 5.02 13.45 13.10
CA LYS A 22 5.73 13.24 14.36
C LYS A 22 7.23 13.01 14.13
N ILE A 23 7.60 12.12 13.21
CA ILE A 23 9.00 11.79 12.87
C ILE A 23 9.77 13.05 12.44
N ALA A 24 9.16 13.90 11.62
CA ALA A 24 9.76 15.16 11.21
C ALA A 24 10.04 16.07 12.42
N GLY A 25 9.08 16.18 13.35
CA GLY A 25 9.27 16.89 14.62
C GLY A 25 10.39 16.29 15.49
N MET A 26 10.41 14.96 15.65
CA MET A 26 11.47 14.26 16.38
C MET A 26 12.86 14.55 15.79
N THR A 27 12.95 14.61 14.46
CA THR A 27 14.20 14.93 13.74
C THR A 27 14.62 16.38 13.97
N GLN A 28 13.68 17.33 13.89
CA GLN A 28 13.94 18.75 14.16
C GLN A 28 14.39 19.01 15.61
N ASN A 29 13.87 18.22 16.55
CA ASN A 29 14.19 18.31 17.97
C ASN A 29 15.48 17.56 18.36
N ASN A 30 16.21 16.96 17.40
CA ASN A 30 17.37 16.09 17.65
C ASN A 30 17.09 14.97 18.67
N GLU A 31 15.90 14.35 18.59
CA GLU A 31 15.56 13.20 19.42
C GLU A 31 16.40 11.96 19.05
N TYR A 32 16.37 10.95 19.93
CA TYR A 32 17.22 9.77 19.80
C TYR A 32 16.95 9.00 18.50
N CYS A 33 18.02 8.76 17.73
CA CYS A 33 17.93 8.17 16.39
C CYS A 33 17.21 6.81 16.37
N MET A 34 17.36 5.98 17.41
CA MET A 34 16.70 4.67 17.45
C MET A 34 15.18 4.80 17.50
N ASP A 35 14.65 5.79 18.23
CA ASP A 35 13.22 6.02 18.33
C ASP A 35 12.66 6.51 16.99
N ILE A 36 13.38 7.42 16.32
CA ILE A 36 13.07 7.89 14.97
C ILE A 36 13.03 6.71 13.99
N MET A 37 14.05 5.84 14.02
CA MET A 37 14.14 4.64 13.18
C MET A 37 12.98 3.69 13.44
N GLN A 38 12.59 3.46 14.69
CA GLN A 38 11.47 2.59 15.04
C GLN A 38 10.14 3.16 14.53
N GLN A 39 9.90 4.46 14.68
CA GLN A 39 8.69 5.11 14.14
C GLN A 39 8.67 5.06 12.60
N ASN A 40 9.82 5.25 11.95
CA ASN A 40 9.95 5.11 10.50
C ASN A 40 9.58 3.69 10.02
N LEU A 41 10.06 2.66 10.71
CA LEU A 41 9.69 1.26 10.42
C LEU A 41 8.18 1.02 10.58
N ALA A 42 7.54 1.65 11.58
CA ALA A 42 6.09 1.58 11.75
C ALA A 42 5.33 2.22 10.56
N VAL A 43 5.81 3.34 10.04
CA VAL A 43 5.27 3.97 8.81
C VAL A 43 5.39 3.00 7.62
N ILE A 44 6.56 2.39 7.41
CA ILE A 44 6.76 1.42 6.32
C ILE A 44 5.78 0.24 6.46
N GLY A 45 5.58 -0.27 7.67
CA GLY A 45 4.60 -1.34 7.93
C GLY A 45 3.16 -0.94 7.56
N LEU A 46 2.73 0.27 7.91
CA LEU A 46 1.41 0.80 7.55
C LEU A 46 1.24 0.92 6.03
N LEU A 47 2.27 1.41 5.33
CA LEU A 47 2.24 1.57 3.88
C LEU A 47 2.23 0.22 3.15
N ARG A 48 3.03 -0.76 3.60
CA ARG A 48 3.00 -2.14 3.08
C ARG A 48 1.64 -2.79 3.27
N SER A 49 1.07 -2.67 4.47
CA SER A 49 -0.26 -3.20 4.77
C SER A 49 -1.34 -2.55 3.89
N ALA A 50 -1.29 -1.23 3.67
CA ALA A 50 -2.21 -0.56 2.75
C ALA A 50 -2.06 -1.03 1.30
N HIS A 51 -0.82 -1.27 0.85
CA HIS A 51 -0.53 -1.79 -0.48
C HIS A 51 -1.12 -3.20 -0.67
N GLU A 52 -0.90 -4.10 0.28
CA GLU A 52 -1.43 -5.47 0.26
C GLU A 52 -2.96 -5.49 0.20
N MET A 53 -3.62 -4.65 1.01
CA MET A 53 -5.08 -4.47 0.96
C MET A 53 -5.56 -4.03 -0.43
N LEU A 54 -4.91 -3.04 -1.04
CA LEU A 54 -5.28 -2.56 -2.38
C LEU A 54 -5.04 -3.63 -3.45
N MET A 55 -3.94 -4.39 -3.35
CA MET A 55 -3.63 -5.49 -4.24
C MET A 55 -4.70 -6.58 -4.16
N GLU A 56 -5.05 -7.03 -2.95
CA GLU A 56 -6.11 -8.02 -2.72
C GLU A 56 -7.45 -7.56 -3.32
N ASN A 57 -7.83 -6.30 -3.07
CA ASN A 57 -9.06 -5.73 -3.62
C ASN A 57 -9.02 -5.70 -5.16
N HIS A 58 -7.90 -5.31 -5.76
CA HIS A 58 -7.74 -5.27 -7.23
C HIS A 58 -7.83 -6.68 -7.85
N LEU A 59 -7.16 -7.67 -7.24
CA LEU A 59 -7.19 -9.06 -7.70
C LEU A 59 -8.61 -9.64 -7.67
N ASN A 60 -9.38 -9.35 -6.62
CA ASN A 60 -10.75 -9.84 -6.45
C ASN A 60 -11.81 -9.06 -7.25
N SER A 61 -11.45 -7.94 -7.89
CA SER A 61 -12.40 -7.09 -8.64
C SER A 61 -11.96 -6.91 -10.10
N CYS A 62 -11.19 -5.86 -10.41
CA CYS A 62 -10.77 -5.49 -11.76
C CYS A 62 -10.08 -6.64 -12.48
N PHE A 63 -9.15 -7.31 -11.79
CA PHE A 63 -8.39 -8.42 -12.35
C PHE A 63 -9.28 -9.62 -12.66
N LYS A 64 -10.06 -10.09 -11.66
CA LYS A 64 -11.03 -11.19 -11.84
C LYS A 64 -11.98 -10.94 -13.01
N ASN A 65 -12.53 -9.73 -13.12
CA ASN A 65 -13.42 -9.35 -14.22
C ASN A 65 -12.71 -9.32 -15.59
N ALA A 66 -11.45 -8.88 -15.64
CA ALA A 66 -10.65 -8.92 -16.87
C ALA A 66 -10.36 -10.36 -17.32
N MET A 67 -10.02 -11.24 -16.37
CA MET A 67 -9.72 -12.66 -16.63
C MET A 67 -10.93 -13.46 -17.10
N SER A 68 -12.14 -13.11 -16.63
CA SER A 68 -13.38 -13.72 -17.10
C SER A 68 -13.82 -13.26 -18.50
N SER A 69 -13.17 -12.23 -19.08
CA SER A 69 -13.52 -11.73 -20.41
C SER A 69 -12.94 -12.62 -21.53
N LYS A 70 -13.53 -12.58 -22.73
CA LYS A 70 -12.98 -13.25 -23.93
C LYS A 70 -11.85 -12.45 -24.62
N ASN A 71 -11.48 -11.29 -24.08
CA ASN A 71 -10.51 -10.39 -24.69
C ASN A 71 -9.09 -10.70 -24.19
N GLU A 72 -8.33 -11.45 -24.97
CA GLU A 72 -6.95 -11.83 -24.66
C GLU A 72 -6.00 -10.64 -24.51
N LYS A 73 -6.21 -9.56 -25.27
CA LYS A 73 -5.43 -8.32 -25.12
C LYS A 73 -5.62 -7.72 -23.72
N LYS A 74 -6.87 -7.62 -23.27
CA LYS A 74 -7.22 -7.12 -21.93
C LYS A 74 -6.61 -7.98 -20.81
N LYS A 75 -6.61 -9.30 -20.97
CA LYS A 75 -5.95 -10.21 -20.01
C LYS A 75 -4.46 -9.93 -19.93
N LYS A 76 -3.78 -9.83 -21.07
CA LYS A 76 -2.33 -9.57 -21.12
C LYS A 76 -1.97 -8.22 -20.50
N GLU A 77 -2.74 -7.18 -20.79
CA GLU A 77 -2.57 -5.84 -20.18
C GLU A 77 -2.68 -5.90 -18.66
N MET A 78 -3.73 -6.56 -18.14
CA MET A 78 -3.96 -6.71 -16.71
C MET A 78 -2.84 -7.50 -16.00
N THR A 79 -2.34 -8.58 -16.61
CA THR A 79 -1.18 -9.31 -16.09
C THR A 79 0.08 -8.44 -16.06
N ASN A 80 0.32 -7.65 -17.10
CA ASN A 80 1.46 -6.73 -17.16
C ASN A 80 1.39 -5.64 -16.08
N GLU A 81 0.20 -5.14 -15.74
CA GLU A 81 0.00 -4.19 -14.66
C GLU A 81 0.43 -4.78 -13.30
N ILE A 82 -0.02 -6.00 -12.99
CA ILE A 82 0.40 -6.69 -11.75
C ILE A 82 1.93 -6.87 -11.72
N LEU A 83 2.52 -7.40 -12.79
CA LEU A 83 3.97 -7.60 -12.86
C LEU A 83 4.75 -6.30 -12.69
N LYS A 84 4.24 -5.18 -13.23
CA LYS A 84 4.87 -3.86 -13.07
C LYS A 84 4.84 -3.43 -11.60
N VAL A 85 3.72 -3.58 -10.91
CA VAL A 85 3.59 -3.20 -9.50
C VAL A 85 4.44 -4.09 -8.60
N THR A 86 4.43 -5.42 -8.81
CA THR A 86 5.26 -6.36 -8.03
C THR A 86 6.76 -6.06 -8.18
N LYS A 87 7.22 -5.66 -9.37
CA LYS A 87 8.61 -5.23 -9.58
C LYS A 87 8.99 -3.97 -8.81
N LEU A 88 8.03 -3.09 -8.51
CA LEU A 88 8.27 -1.91 -7.68
C LEU A 88 8.29 -2.26 -6.20
N PHE A 89 7.45 -3.21 -5.77
CA PHE A 89 7.38 -3.66 -4.38
C PHE A 89 8.66 -4.39 -3.90
N ASN A 90 9.34 -5.09 -4.82
CA ASN A 90 10.55 -5.85 -4.53
C ASN A 90 11.86 -5.05 -4.71
N LYS A 91 11.76 -3.74 -4.96
CA LYS A 91 12.91 -2.82 -4.98
C LYS A 91 13.04 -2.13 -3.63
#